data_AF-A0A956N6I7-F1
#
_entry.id   AF-A0A956N6I7-F1
#
_cell.length_a   1.000
_cell.length_b   1.000
_cell.length_c   1.000
_cell.angle_alpha   90.00
_cell.angle_beta   90.00
_cell.angle_gamma   90.00
#
_symmetry.space_group_name_H-M   'P 1'
#
loop_
_entity.id
_entity.type
_entity.pdbx_description
1 polymer ?
#
loop_
_entity_poly.entity_id
_entity_poly.type
_entity_poly.pdbx_seq_one_letter_code
_entity_poly.pdbx_strand_id
1 'polypeptide(L)' 'MFPFAILAYAPIDLIDRARVLDNFYVPARYPNGHPEGPPFEHFGPRQGREAIEHAGAILEFARSQMA' A
#
# COMPACT_ATOMS: atom_id res chain seq x y z
N MET A 1 23.89 2.13 0.16
CA MET A 1 23.54 3.54 -0.16
C MET A 1 22.56 3.60 -1.35
N PHE A 2 21.46 2.83 -1.35
CA PHE A 2 20.47 2.80 -2.44
C PHE A 2 19.10 2.27 -1.96
N PRO A 3 18.34 3.01 -1.13
CA PRO A 3 16.88 2.84 -1.19
C PRO A 3 16.10 4.16 -1.32
N PHE A 4 16.73 5.31 -1.08
CA PHE A 4 16.01 6.60 -1.08
C PHE A 4 15.84 7.25 -2.46
N ALA A 5 16.54 6.79 -3.50
CA ALA A 5 16.51 7.44 -4.82
C ALA A 5 15.22 7.15 -5.62
N ILE A 6 14.54 6.01 -5.39
CA ILE A 6 13.35 5.63 -6.15
C ILE A 6 12.15 6.54 -5.82
N LEU A 7 12.02 6.96 -4.55
CA LEU A 7 10.93 7.83 -4.10
C LEU A 7 11.08 9.28 -4.56
N ALA A 8 12.30 9.74 -4.87
CA ALA A 8 12.54 11.11 -5.31
C ALA A 8 12.08 11.38 -6.77
N TYR A 9 11.73 10.34 -7.54
CA TYR A 9 11.32 10.46 -8.94
C TYR A 9 9.98 9.78 -9.28
N ALA A 10 9.33 9.14 -8.31
CA ALA A 10 8.02 8.53 -8.54
C ALA A 10 6.92 9.62 -8.68
N PRO A 11 5.96 9.46 -9.60
CA PRO A 11 4.78 10.32 -9.69
C PRO A 11 4.09 10.46 -8.33
N ILE A 12 3.65 11.68 -7.99
CA ILE A 12 3.03 11.98 -6.68
C ILE A 12 1.82 11.07 -6.38
N ASP A 13 1.03 10.75 -7.42
CA ASP A 13 -0.10 9.81 -7.30
C ASP A 13 0.34 8.44 -6.79
N LEU A 14 1.46 7.89 -7.26
CA LEU A 14 1.97 6.60 -6.79
C LEU A 14 2.48 6.67 -5.35
N ILE A 15 3.02 7.81 -4.93
CA ILE A 15 3.44 8.02 -3.55
C ILE A 15 2.22 8.05 -2.63
N ASP A 16 1.13 8.71 -3.03
CA ASP A 16 -0.11 8.74 -2.26
C ASP A 16 -0.76 7.35 -2.18
N ARG A 17 -0.77 6.60 -3.29
CA ARG A 17 -1.19 5.19 -3.30
C ARG A 17 -0.34 4.33 -2.33
N ALA A 18 0.97 4.54 -2.29
CA ALA A 18 1.86 3.82 -1.38
C ALA A 18 1.53 4.13 0.09
N ARG A 19 1.27 5.41 0.43
CA ARG A 19 0.83 5.82 1.77
C ARG A 19 -0.47 5.15 2.19
N VAL A 20 -1.41 4.98 1.25
CA VAL A 20 -2.65 4.24 1.52
C VAL A 20 -2.33 2.79 1.87
N LEU A 21 -1.44 2.13 1.12
CA LEU A 21 -1.03 0.74 1.38
C LEU A 21 -0.27 0.55 2.70
N ASP A 22 0.54 1.52 3.12
CA ASP A 22 1.25 1.47 4.41
C ASP A 22 0.29 1.31 5.60
N ASN A 23 -0.92 1.88 5.50
CA ASN A 23 -1.95 1.75 6.53
C ASN A 23 -2.50 0.32 6.68
N PHE A 24 -2.26 -0.58 5.72
CA PHE A 24 -2.70 -1.97 5.81
C PHE A 24 -1.66 -2.86 6.51
N TYR A 25 -0.39 -2.46 6.57
CA TYR A 25 0.68 -3.34 7.04
C TYR A 25 0.42 -3.84 8.47
N VAL A 26 0.24 -2.95 9.45
CA VAL A 26 0.00 -3.36 10.84
C VAL A 26 -1.45 -3.80 11.08
N PRO A 27 -2.48 -3.00 10.75
CA PRO A 27 -3.85 -3.28 11.17
C PRO A 27 -4.48 -4.48 10.46
N ALA A 28 -4.00 -4.90 9.28
CA ALA A 28 -4.51 -6.11 8.62
C ALA A 28 -3.99 -7.43 9.22
N ARG A 29 -2.95 -7.37 10.07
CA ARG A 29 -2.27 -8.57 10.59
C ARG A 29 -2.34 -8.72 12.09
N TYR A 30 -2.35 -7.62 12.84
CA TYR A 30 -2.28 -7.66 14.29
C TYR A 30 -3.55 -7.06 14.91
N PRO A 31 -4.26 -7.81 15.80
CA PRO A 31 -5.47 -7.30 16.46
C PRO A 31 -5.25 -6.01 17.26
N ASN A 32 -4.05 -5.81 17.82
CA ASN A 32 -3.69 -4.58 18.53
C ASN A 32 -3.61 -3.33 17.63
N GLY A 33 -3.73 -3.49 16.31
CA GLY A 33 -3.90 -2.39 15.37
C GLY A 33 -5.31 -1.79 15.36
N HIS A 34 -6.27 -2.39 16.08
CA HIS A 34 -7.64 -1.93 16.20
C HIS A 34 -8.05 -1.76 17.67
N PRO A 35 -9.03 -0.90 17.98
CA PRO A 35 -9.57 -0.77 19.34
C PRO A 35 -10.16 -2.08 19.88
N GLU A 36 -10.78 -2.89 19.01
CA GLU A 36 -11.44 -4.15 19.37
C GLU A 36 -11.59 -5.06 18.14
N GLY A 37 -11.85 -6.35 18.37
CA GLY A 37 -12.17 -7.32 17.32
C GLY A 37 -10.98 -7.85 16.49
N PRO A 38 -11.20 -8.90 15.68
CA PRO A 38 -10.17 -9.46 14.82
C PRO A 38 -9.93 -8.57 13.56
N PRO A 39 -8.69 -8.50 13.04
CA PRO A 39 -8.34 -7.66 11.89
C PRO A 39 -9.23 -7.78 10.65
N PHE A 40 -9.74 -8.98 10.34
CA PHE A 40 -10.52 -9.22 9.12
C PHE A 40 -11.91 -8.53 9.13
N GLU A 41 -12.42 -8.14 10.30
CA GLU A 41 -13.72 -7.46 10.41
C GLU A 41 -13.63 -5.96 10.07
N HIS A 42 -12.42 -5.39 10.12
CA HIS A 42 -12.19 -3.96 9.91
C HIS A 42 -11.97 -3.57 8.44
N PHE A 43 -11.84 -4.54 7.54
CA PHE A 43 -11.62 -4.30 6.12
C PHE A 43 -12.74 -4.90 5.27
N GLY A 44 -13.43 -4.03 4.54
CA GLY A 44 -14.48 -4.44 3.61
C GLY A 44 -13.97 -4.72 2.19
N PRO A 45 -14.86 -5.23 1.31
CA PRO A 45 -14.52 -5.51 -0.09
C PRO A 45 -14.06 -4.28 -0.87
N ARG A 46 -14.51 -3.08 -0.48
CA ARG A 46 -14.10 -1.82 -1.12
C ARG A 46 -12.63 -1.52 -0.84
N GLN A 47 -12.23 -1.55 0.42
CA GLN A 47 -10.84 -1.32 0.84
C GLN A 47 -9.91 -2.36 0.21
N GLY A 48 -10.35 -3.62 0.13
CA GLY A 48 -9.59 -4.68 -0.54
C GLY A 48 -9.37 -4.42 -2.03
N ARG A 49 -10.40 -4.00 -2.76
CA ARG A 49 -10.26 -3.66 -4.19
C ARG A 49 -9.33 -2.46 -4.40
N GLU A 50 -9.54 -1.37 -3.65
CA GLU A 50 -8.71 -0.17 -3.75
C GLU A 50 -7.22 -0.50 -3.44
N ALA A 51 -6.95 -1.34 -2.44
CA ALA A 51 -5.59 -1.79 -2.13
C ALA A 51 -4.95 -2.59 -3.28
N ILE A 52 -5.70 -3.50 -3.92
CA ILE A 52 -5.20 -4.26 -5.07
C ILE A 52 -4.91 -3.33 -6.26
N GLU A 53 -5.78 -2.35 -6.52
CA GLU A 53 -5.58 -1.36 -7.58
C GLU A 53 -4.35 -0.48 -7.34
N HIS A 54 -4.14 -0.04 -6.09
CA HIS A 54 -2.95 0.72 -5.70
C HIS A 54 -1.67 -0.10 -5.86
N ALA A 55 -1.66 -1.35 -5.40
CA ALA A 55 -0.52 -2.26 -5.54
C ALA A 55 -0.20 -2.52 -7.01
N GLY A 56 -1.23 -2.73 -7.84
CA GLY A 56 -1.09 -2.91 -9.28
C GLY A 56 -0.39 -1.72 -9.95
N ALA A 57 -0.85 -0.49 -9.68
CA ALA A 57 -0.26 0.72 -10.25
C ALA A 57 1.23 0.89 -9.90
N ILE A 58 1.61 0.58 -8.65
CA ILE A 58 2.99 0.66 -8.19
C ILE A 58 3.86 -0.42 -8.87
N LEU A 59 3.35 -1.64 -9.00
CA LEU A 59 4.05 -2.73 -9.69
C LEU A 59 4.27 -2.42 -11.16
N GLU A 60 3.27 -1.88 -11.86
CA GLU A 60 3.41 -1.48 -13.27
C GLU A 60 4.47 -0.40 -13.45
N PHE A 61 4.50 0.62 -12.58
CA PHE A 61 5.56 1.61 -12.59
C PHE A 61 6.94 0.99 -12.34
N ALA A 62 7.08 0.14 -11.32
CA ALA A 62 8.35 -0.52 -11.03
C ALA A 62 8.85 -1.34 -12.24
N ARG A 63 7.95 -2.07 -12.91
CA ARG A 63 8.28 -2.81 -14.14
C ARG A 63 8.75 -1.88 -15.25
N SER A 64 8.13 -0.72 -15.42
CA SER A 64 8.50 0.24 -16.47
C SER A 64 9.89 0.86 -16.26
N GLN A 65 10.42 0.88 -15.03
CA GLN A 65 11.76 1.38 -14.72
C GLN A 65 12.87 0.34 -14.88
N MET A 66 12.51 -0.94 -15.05
CA MET A 66 13.44 -2.06 -15.21
C MET A 66 13.67 -2.45 -16.68
N ALA A 67 12.96 -1.81 -17.60
CA ALA A 67 13.01 -2.05 -19.05
C ALA A 67 14.06 -1.17 -19.74
#